data_AF-X1RKQ2-F1
#
_entry.id   AF-X1RKQ2-F1
#
_cell.length_a   1.000
_cell.length_b   1.000
_cell.length_c   1.000
_cell.angle_alpha   90.00
_cell.angle_beta   90.00
_cell.angle_gamma   90.00
#
_symmetry.space_group_name_H-M   'P 1'
#
loop_
_entity.id
_entity.type
_entity.pdbx_description
1 polymer ?
#
loop_
_entity_poly.entity_id
_entity_poly.type
_entity_poly.pdbx_seq_one_letter_code
_entity_poly.pdbx_strand_id
1 'polypeptide(L)'
;MTRKRTYSITSARIEIWASAIIWVIARLNFLFDSQNPNNISTDTICDFFDTKKSTVGNKATDIEKACKIRMGEEGLCNSEISDSLSFVQLPNGIVLTKKMAKETGLS
;
A
#
# COMPACT_ATOMS: atom_id res chain seq x y z
N MET A 1 4.73 -20.80 -29.71
CA MET A 1 5.12 -19.37 -29.73
C MET A 1 4.90 -18.79 -28.34
N THR A 2 5.97 -18.68 -27.54
CA THR A 2 5.89 -18.05 -26.22
C THR A 2 5.83 -16.55 -26.41
N ARG A 3 4.67 -15.94 -26.12
CA ARG A 3 4.54 -14.47 -26.08
C ARG A 3 5.42 -13.97 -24.94
N LYS A 4 6.64 -13.51 -25.27
CA LYS A 4 7.43 -12.67 -24.37
C LYS A 4 6.52 -11.54 -23.94
N ARG A 5 6.16 -11.48 -22.65
CA ARG A 5 5.50 -10.31 -22.06
C ARG A 5 6.54 -9.20 -22.11
N THR A 6 6.58 -8.44 -23.20
CA THR A 6 7.15 -7.09 -23.19
C THR A 6 6.37 -6.34 -22.13
N TYR A 7 6.93 -6.27 -20.93
CA TYR A 7 6.30 -5.61 -19.80
C TYR A 7 6.07 -4.17 -20.22
N SER A 8 4.80 -3.79 -20.36
CA SER A 8 4.34 -2.48 -20.83
C SER A 8 4.58 -1.37 -19.79
N ILE A 9 5.65 -1.49 -18.99
CA ILE A 9 6.02 -0.49 -17.99
C ILE A 9 6.42 0.81 -18.69
N THR A 10 7.00 0.70 -19.88
CA THR A 10 7.43 1.84 -20.71
C THR A 10 6.32 2.49 -21.54
N SER A 11 5.10 1.95 -21.60
CA SER A 11 4.04 2.53 -22.45
C SER A 11 3.26 3.66 -21.80
N ALA A 12 3.36 3.82 -20.47
CA ALA A 12 2.64 4.83 -19.73
C ALA A 12 3.56 6.02 -19.41
N ARG A 13 2.97 7.22 -19.42
CA ARG A 13 3.59 8.46 -18.95
C ARG A 13 4.17 8.30 -17.55
N ILE A 14 5.33 8.91 -17.29
CA ILE A 14 6.00 8.82 -15.98
C ILE A 14 5.14 9.37 -14.84
N GLU A 15 4.30 10.37 -15.13
CA GLU A 15 3.37 10.96 -14.16
C GLU A 15 2.32 9.95 -13.70
N ILE A 16 1.89 9.03 -14.58
CA ILE A 16 0.93 7.96 -14.24
C ILE A 16 1.57 6.98 -13.25
N TRP A 17 2.83 6.63 -13.46
CA TRP A 17 3.56 5.75 -12.54
C TRP A 17 3.80 6.42 -11.19
N ALA A 18 4.23 7.69 -11.18
CA ALA A 18 4.43 8.46 -9.96
C ALA A 18 3.12 8.57 -9.15
N SER A 19 2.04 8.99 -9.80
CA SER A 19 0.69 9.07 -9.21
C SER A 19 0.22 7.71 -8.67
N ALA A 20 0.49 6.61 -9.38
CA ALA A 20 0.12 5.27 -8.95
C ALA A 20 0.92 4.80 -7.72
N ILE A 21 2.22 5.11 -7.64
CA ILE A 21 3.04 4.79 -6.46
C ILE A 21 2.52 5.54 -5.23
N ILE A 22 2.26 6.84 -5.35
CA ILE A 22 1.70 7.64 -4.25
C ILE A 22 0.32 7.11 -3.85
N TRP A 23 -0.51 6.70 -4.81
CA TRP A 23 -1.79 6.04 -4.51
C TRP A 23 -1.60 4.78 -3.67
N VAL A 24 -0.66 3.89 -4.03
CA VAL A 24 -0.39 2.67 -3.26
C VAL A 24 0.02 3.02 -1.82
N ILE A 25 0.94 3.97 -1.64
CA ILE A 25 1.38 4.42 -0.31
C ILE A 25 0.19 4.98 0.49
N ALA A 26 -0.64 5.82 -0.13
CA ALA A 26 -1.83 6.38 0.51
C ALA A 26 -2.83 5.30 0.93
N ARG A 27 -3.02 4.27 0.11
CA ARG A 27 -3.88 3.12 0.43
C ARG A 27 -3.34 2.31 1.59
N LEU A 28 -2.03 2.02 1.60
CA LEU A 28 -1.37 1.27 2.66
C LEU A 28 -1.44 1.97 4.03
N ASN A 29 -1.51 3.30 4.01
CA ASN A 29 -1.58 4.13 5.21
C ASN A 29 -3.01 4.58 5.54
N PHE A 30 -4.04 4.00 4.91
CA PHE A 30 -5.45 4.35 5.09
C PHE A 30 -5.73 5.86 4.95
N LEU A 31 -5.01 6.55 4.06
CA LEU A 31 -5.15 8.01 3.90
C LEU A 31 -6.42 8.38 3.11
N PHE A 32 -7.08 7.43 2.43
CA PHE A 32 -8.36 7.69 1.78
C PHE A 32 -9.56 7.62 2.72
N ASP A 33 -9.36 7.16 3.96
CA ASP A 33 -10.41 7.10 4.96
C ASP A 33 -10.63 8.49 5.58
N SER A 34 -11.86 8.97 5.59
CA SER A 34 -12.21 10.28 6.16
C SER A 34 -11.97 10.36 7.67
N GLN A 35 -11.91 9.22 8.38
CA GLN A 35 -11.60 9.15 9.80
C GLN A 35 -10.10 9.33 10.09
N ASN A 36 -9.24 9.21 9.07
CA ASN A 36 -7.82 9.46 9.24
C ASN A 36 -7.57 10.97 9.37
N PRO A 37 -6.91 11.46 10.43
CA PRO A 37 -6.60 12.88 10.57
C PRO A 37 -5.70 13.41 9.46
N ASN A 38 -4.92 12.54 8.82
CA ASN A 38 -4.04 12.85 7.69
C ASN A 38 -4.65 12.41 6.35
N ASN A 39 -5.99 12.41 6.24
CA ASN A 39 -6.63 11.98 5.02
C ASN A 39 -6.27 12.85 3.80
N ILE A 40 -6.30 12.23 2.64
CA ILE A 40 -6.10 12.87 1.34
C ILE A 40 -7.11 12.29 0.36
N SER A 41 -7.67 13.13 -0.51
CA SER A 41 -8.53 12.62 -1.57
C SER A 41 -7.69 12.01 -2.70
N THR A 42 -8.26 11.02 -3.38
CA THR A 42 -7.68 10.50 -4.62
C THR A 42 -7.55 11.58 -5.70
N ASP A 43 -8.43 12.59 -5.67
CA ASP A 43 -8.45 13.67 -6.65
C ASP A 43 -7.25 14.59 -6.44
N THR A 44 -6.89 14.89 -5.18
CA THR A 44 -5.68 15.64 -4.83
C THR A 44 -4.41 15.01 -5.43
N ILE A 45 -4.28 13.67 -5.37
CA ILE A 45 -3.13 12.98 -5.97
C ILE A 45 -3.19 13.09 -7.50
N CYS A 46 -4.35 12.85 -8.09
CA CYS A 46 -4.52 12.84 -9.55
C CYS A 46 -4.29 14.22 -10.16
N ASP A 47 -4.82 15.27 -9.53
CA ASP A 47 -4.72 16.66 -9.95
C ASP A 47 -3.28 17.17 -9.86
N PHE A 48 -2.53 16.78 -8.82
CA PHE A 48 -1.13 17.16 -8.68
C PHE A 48 -0.26 16.66 -9.85
N PHE A 49 -0.52 15.44 -10.33
CA PHE A 49 0.23 14.83 -11.43
C PHE A 49 -0.41 15.04 -12.82
N ASP A 50 -1.54 15.74 -12.92
CA ASP A 50 -2.35 15.86 -14.14
C ASP A 50 -2.67 14.48 -14.76
N THR A 51 -3.29 13.61 -13.94
CA THR A 51 -3.56 12.20 -14.30
C THR A 51 -5.02 11.82 -14.11
N LYS A 52 -5.47 10.77 -14.83
CA LYS A 52 -6.84 10.25 -14.73
C LYS A 52 -6.96 9.20 -13.63
N LYS A 53 -7.89 9.42 -12.70
CA LYS A 53 -8.21 8.54 -11.56
C LYS A 53 -8.34 7.05 -11.91
N SER A 54 -9.08 6.72 -12.97
CA SER A 54 -9.27 5.33 -13.40
C SER A 54 -7.98 4.68 -13.88
N THR A 55 -7.14 5.41 -14.61
CA THR A 55 -5.85 4.93 -15.10
C THR A 55 -4.89 4.69 -13.94
N VAL A 56 -4.80 5.66 -13.02
CA VAL A 56 -3.92 5.59 -11.86
C VAL A 56 -4.34 4.46 -10.91
N GLY A 57 -5.63 4.34 -10.58
CA GLY A 57 -6.15 3.28 -9.71
C GLY A 57 -5.89 1.87 -10.27
N ASN A 58 -6.04 1.69 -11.59
CA ASN A 58 -5.69 0.43 -12.25
C ASN A 58 -4.18 0.15 -12.16
N LYS A 59 -3.33 1.16 -12.37
CA LYS A 59 -1.86 1.01 -12.26
C LYS A 59 -1.40 0.75 -10.84
N ALA A 60 -2.00 1.38 -9.84
CA ALA A 60 -1.75 1.09 -8.43
C ALA A 60 -2.07 -0.38 -8.10
N THR A 61 -3.18 -0.90 -8.61
CA THR A 61 -3.56 -2.31 -8.46
C THR A 61 -2.57 -3.25 -9.16
N ASP A 62 -2.07 -2.87 -10.35
CA ASP A 62 -1.03 -3.63 -11.05
C ASP A 62 0.28 -3.67 -10.23
N ILE A 63 0.68 -2.55 -9.63
CA ILE A 63 1.86 -2.45 -8.75
C ILE A 63 1.72 -3.37 -7.55
N GLU A 64 0.61 -3.29 -6.81
CA GLU A 64 0.37 -4.15 -5.65
C GLU A 64 0.45 -5.63 -6.00
N LYS A 65 -0.15 -6.04 -7.12
CA LYS A 65 -0.10 -7.44 -7.59
C LYS A 65 1.30 -7.86 -8.00
N ALA A 66 2.04 -7.01 -8.73
CA ALA A 66 3.38 -7.32 -9.21
C ALA A 66 4.39 -7.42 -8.05
N CYS A 67 4.28 -6.51 -7.08
CA CYS A 67 5.14 -6.45 -5.90
C CYS A 67 4.65 -7.34 -4.75
N LYS A 68 3.49 -7.97 -4.88
CA LYS A 68 2.82 -8.79 -3.85
C LYS A 68 2.58 -8.04 -2.54
N ILE A 69 2.37 -6.72 -2.64
CA ILE A 69 2.14 -5.84 -1.50
C ILE A 69 0.79 -6.20 -0.88
N ARG A 70 0.76 -6.39 0.45
CA ARG A 70 -0.47 -6.63 1.20
C ARG A 70 -0.78 -5.46 2.15
N MET A 71 -1.97 -5.49 2.71
CA MET A 71 -2.38 -4.54 3.74
C MET A 71 -1.44 -4.65 4.94
N GLY A 72 -0.88 -3.53 5.40
CA GLY A 72 0.06 -3.52 6.52
C GLY A 72 1.47 -4.04 6.21
N GLU A 73 1.85 -4.14 4.91
CA GLU A 73 3.18 -4.59 4.50
C GLU A 73 4.28 -3.81 5.25
N GLU A 74 5.13 -4.56 5.96
CA GLU A 74 6.19 -3.98 6.78
C GLU A 74 7.20 -3.23 5.91
N GLY A 75 7.59 -2.03 6.35
CA GLY A 75 8.50 -1.15 5.60
C GLY A 75 7.85 -0.32 4.49
N LEU A 76 6.56 -0.52 4.17
CA LEU A 76 5.83 0.26 3.17
C LEU A 76 4.69 1.12 3.76
N CYS A 77 4.42 0.99 5.06
CA CYS A 77 3.46 1.81 5.79
C CYS A 77 3.98 2.21 7.17
N ASN A 78 3.25 3.12 7.83
CA ASN A 78 3.52 3.49 9.22
C ASN A 78 3.62 2.22 10.10
N SER A 79 4.64 2.17 10.96
CA SER A 79 4.90 1.04 11.84
C SER A 79 3.70 0.70 12.73
N GLU A 80 2.93 1.68 13.18
CA GLU A 80 1.73 1.43 13.99
C GLU A 80 0.67 0.64 13.20
N ILE A 81 0.50 0.95 11.91
CA ILE A 81 -0.42 0.24 11.02
C ILE A 81 0.10 -1.18 10.78
N SER A 82 1.40 -1.31 10.44
CA SER A 82 2.00 -2.62 10.21
C SER A 82 1.94 -3.52 11.45
N ASP A 83 2.24 -2.97 12.64
CA ASP A 83 2.18 -3.70 13.91
C ASP A 83 0.76 -4.13 14.28
N SER A 84 -0.24 -3.33 13.93
CA SER A 84 -1.65 -3.63 14.17
C SER A 84 -2.19 -4.75 13.27
N LEU A 85 -1.56 -4.94 12.11
CA LEU A 85 -1.99 -5.90 11.08
C LEU A 85 -1.10 -7.14 10.97
N SER A 86 0.07 -7.11 11.62
CA SER A 86 1.00 -8.23 11.69
C SER A 86 0.75 -9.06 12.94
N PHE A 87 0.86 -10.39 12.80
CA PHE A 87 0.65 -11.33 13.89
C PHE A 87 1.97 -11.97 14.32
N VAL A 88 2.09 -12.24 15.61
CA VAL A 88 3.19 -12.99 16.22
C VAL A 88 2.63 -14.17 17.00
N GLN A 89 3.36 -15.29 17.00
CA GLN A 89 3.03 -16.46 17.79
C GLN A 89 4.00 -16.56 18.97
N LEU A 90 3.45 -16.63 20.18
CA LEU A 90 4.22 -16.83 21.40
C LEU A 90 4.64 -18.30 21.55
N PRO A 91 5.66 -18.61 22.36
CA PRO A 91 6.10 -19.99 22.61
C PRO A 91 5.00 -20.91 23.16
N ASN A 92 3.99 -20.35 23.83
CA ASN A 92 2.84 -21.09 24.36
C ASN A 92 1.73 -21.34 23.32
N GLY A 93 1.93 -20.94 22.07
CA GLY A 93 1.00 -21.16 20.96
C GLY A 93 -0.03 -20.05 20.76
N ILE A 94 -0.12 -19.05 21.64
CA ILE A 94 -1.03 -17.91 21.47
C ILE A 94 -0.59 -17.05 20.27
N VAL A 95 -1.54 -16.66 19.45
CA VAL A 95 -1.34 -15.72 18.32
C VAL A 95 -2.02 -14.40 18.66
N LEU A 96 -1.27 -13.31 18.58
CA LEU A 96 -1.75 -11.95 18.81
C LEU A 96 -1.10 -10.98 17.82
N THR A 97 -1.59 -9.74 17.77
CA THR A 97 -0.96 -8.71 16.92
C THR A 97 0.39 -8.28 17.50
N LYS A 98 1.29 -7.81 16.63
CA LYS A 98 2.59 -7.29 17.05
C LYS A 98 2.43 -6.05 17.95
N LYS A 99 1.39 -5.24 17.72
CA LYS A 99 1.00 -4.13 18.63
C LYS A 99 0.70 -4.63 20.04
N MET A 100 -0.15 -5.64 20.19
CA MET A 100 -0.47 -6.23 21.51
C MET A 100 0.77 -6.82 22.19
N ALA A 101 1.69 -7.42 21.42
CA ALA A 101 2.92 -7.98 21.97
C ALA A 101 3.82 -6.88 22.57
N LYS A 102 3.94 -5.73 21.88
CA LYS A 102 4.68 -4.56 22.39
C LYS A 102 4.03 -3.95 23.63
N GLU A 103 2.72 -3.79 23.61
CA GLU A 103 1.96 -3.22 24.74
C GLU A 103 2.06 -4.07 26.01
N THR A 104 2.25 -5.38 25.86
CA THR A 104 2.41 -6.34 26.97
C THR A 104 3.87 -6.60 27.37
N GLY A 105 4.84 -5.93 26.71
CA GLY A 105 6.27 -6.11 26.98
C GLY A 105 6.85 -7.45 26.52
N LEU A 106 6.17 -8.12 25.58
CA LEU A 106 6.54 -9.43 25.05
C LEU A 106 7.43 -9.34 23.79
N SER A 107 7.67 -8.13 23.25
CA SER A 107 8.53 -7.89 22.07
C SER A 107 9.18 -6.51 22.06
#